data_AF-A0A6V7PCI6-F1
#
_entry.id   AF-A0A6V7PCI6-F1
#
_cell.length_a   1.000
_cell.length_b   1.000
_cell.length_c   1.000
_cell.angle_alpha   90.00
_cell.angle_beta   90.00
_cell.angle_gamma   90.00
#
_symmetry.space_group_name_H-M   'P 1'
#
loop_
_entity.id
_entity.type
_entity.pdbx_description
1 polymer ?
#
loop_
_entity_poly.entity_id
_entity_poly.type
_entity_poly.pdbx_seq_one_letter_code
_entity_poly.pdbx_strand_id
1 'polypeptide(L)'
;MDSGIKEIAGSNISEGTKVEVSSDEEGFGGAWFAATVVKPIGTKFLVEYENLRADDETKPLRETIDFCHIRPTPPNTRTAGPIKLLEEVDAFYNDGWWVGVVSKVLSCSRYMVYFRPWKEEMEFGVEQIRLHHEWVDGRWLRTSSVCII
;
A
#
# COMPACT_ATOMS: atom_id res chain seq x y z
N MET A 1 -13.91 2.07 26.89
CA MET A 1 -12.91 2.89 26.17
C MET A 1 -11.52 2.27 26.33
N ASP A 2 -11.37 0.95 26.12
CA ASP A 2 -10.10 0.24 26.38
C ASP A 2 -9.88 -0.98 25.45
N SER A 3 -10.74 -1.14 24.43
CA SER A 3 -10.62 -2.23 23.46
C SER A 3 -9.56 -1.95 22.39
N GLY A 4 -9.32 -0.68 22.05
CA GLY A 4 -8.31 -0.30 21.05
C GLY A 4 -6.86 -0.45 21.52
N ILE A 5 -6.61 -0.48 22.83
CA ILE A 5 -5.24 -0.63 23.38
C ILE A 5 -4.79 -2.10 23.42
N LYS A 6 -5.73 -3.06 23.41
CA LYS A 6 -5.38 -4.49 23.39
C LYS A 6 -5.09 -5.05 22.00
N GLU A 7 -5.57 -4.39 20.94
CA GLU A 7 -5.40 -4.83 19.55
C GLU A 7 -4.03 -4.45 18.96
N ILE A 8 -3.29 -3.59 19.67
CA ILE A 8 -1.91 -3.18 19.37
C ILE A 8 -0.90 -4.33 19.60
N ALA A 9 -1.32 -5.46 20.17
CA ALA A 9 -0.45 -6.61 20.40
C ALA A 9 -0.17 -7.45 19.14
N GLY A 10 -0.84 -7.19 18.00
CA GLY A 10 -0.67 -7.95 16.76
C GLY A 10 0.43 -7.46 15.82
N SER A 11 0.79 -6.17 15.89
CA SER A 11 1.85 -5.58 15.07
C SER A 11 2.55 -4.46 15.85
N ASN A 12 3.77 -4.73 16.31
CA ASN A 12 4.62 -3.75 17.02
C ASN A 12 5.07 -2.62 16.08
N ILE A 13 4.19 -1.67 15.75
CA ILE A 13 4.57 -0.46 15.03
C ILE A 13 5.23 0.50 16.04
N SER A 14 6.55 0.61 15.96
CA SER A 14 7.37 1.47 16.81
C SER A 14 8.30 2.36 15.97
N GLU A 15 9.00 3.29 16.62
CA GLU A 15 10.09 4.06 15.99
C GLU A 15 11.05 3.14 15.21
N GLY A 16 11.40 3.56 13.99
CA GLY A 16 12.22 2.81 13.03
C GLY A 16 11.47 1.75 12.22
N THR A 17 10.20 1.48 12.52
CA THR A 17 9.41 0.48 11.77
C THR A 17 9.07 0.99 10.37
N LYS A 18 9.32 0.17 9.35
CA LYS A 18 8.84 0.42 7.99
C LYS A 18 7.36 0.11 7.87
N VAL A 19 6.64 1.05 7.28
CA VAL A 19 5.18 1.04 7.16
C VAL A 19 4.77 1.51 5.77
N GLU A 20 3.51 1.27 5.45
CA GLU A 20 2.84 1.92 4.33
C GLU A 20 1.70 2.79 4.86
N VAL A 21 1.53 3.94 4.22
CA VAL A 21 0.57 4.97 4.63
C VAL A 21 -0.42 5.24 3.51
N SER A 22 -1.71 5.31 3.85
CA SER A 22 -2.78 5.71 2.93
C SER A 22 -3.34 7.09 3.31
N SER A 23 -4.15 7.66 2.43
CA SER A 23 -4.86 8.92 2.68
C SER A 23 -6.27 8.86 2.06
N ASP A 24 -7.24 9.42 2.78
CA ASP A 24 -8.61 9.62 2.29
C ASP A 24 -8.77 10.92 1.48
N GLU A 25 -7.68 11.69 1.32
CA GLU A 25 -7.70 12.90 0.49
C GLU A 25 -8.07 12.58 -0.96
N GLU A 26 -8.83 13.49 -1.57
CA GLU A 26 -9.27 13.34 -2.95
C GLU A 26 -8.06 13.18 -3.89
N GLY A 27 -8.06 12.11 -4.68
CA GLY A 27 -6.94 11.77 -5.56
C GLY A 27 -5.90 10.80 -4.96
N PHE A 28 -6.01 10.43 -3.69
CA PHE A 28 -5.12 9.43 -3.06
C PHE A 28 -5.83 8.13 -2.66
N GLY A 29 -7.12 8.02 -2.95
CA GLY A 29 -7.90 6.81 -2.67
C GLY A 29 -7.30 5.56 -3.32
N GLY A 30 -6.94 4.58 -2.50
CA GLY A 30 -6.33 3.32 -2.94
C GLY A 30 -4.81 3.36 -3.13
N ALA A 31 -4.14 4.44 -2.72
CA ALA A 31 -2.68 4.54 -2.70
C ALA A 31 -2.09 4.14 -1.34
N TRP A 32 -0.91 3.52 -1.39
CA TRP A 32 -0.08 3.21 -0.23
C TRP A 32 1.35 3.70 -0.46
N PHE A 33 1.81 4.64 0.35
CA PHE A 33 3.14 5.24 0.26
C PHE A 33 4.09 4.66 1.29
N ALA A 34 5.30 4.32 0.86
CA ALA A 34 6.32 3.78 1.75
C ALA A 34 6.82 4.85 2.72
N ALA A 35 6.87 4.53 4.01
CA ALA A 35 7.34 5.43 5.05
C ALA A 35 8.01 4.66 6.20
N THR A 36 8.70 5.41 7.06
CA THR A 36 9.27 4.92 8.32
C THR A 36 8.70 5.69 9.49
N VAL A 37 8.32 4.98 10.55
CA VAL A 37 7.85 5.62 11.79
C VAL A 37 9.01 6.34 12.46
N VAL A 38 8.89 7.65 12.60
CA VAL A 38 9.85 8.48 13.34
C VAL A 38 9.57 8.39 14.83
N LYS A 39 8.30 8.51 15.25
CA LYS A 39 7.90 8.31 16.65
C LYS A 39 6.38 8.22 16.80
N PRO A 40 5.88 7.53 17.83
CA PRO A 40 4.49 7.65 18.27
C PRO A 40 4.21 9.06 18.84
N ILE A 41 3.02 9.60 18.56
CA ILE A 41 2.49 10.85 19.11
C ILE A 41 1.06 10.60 19.60
N GLY A 42 0.91 10.27 20.89
CA GLY A 42 -0.38 9.89 21.46
C GLY A 42 -0.91 8.61 20.80
N THR A 43 -2.05 8.71 20.11
CA THR A 43 -2.66 7.60 19.32
C THR A 43 -2.27 7.61 17.84
N LYS A 44 -1.43 8.56 17.42
CA LYS A 44 -0.98 8.75 16.03
C LYS A 44 0.51 8.47 15.90
N PHE A 45 1.01 8.50 14.67
CA PHE A 45 2.41 8.26 14.35
C PHE A 45 2.95 9.40 13.51
N LEU A 46 4.09 9.97 13.90
CA LEU A 46 4.90 10.77 12.99
C LEU A 46 5.66 9.82 12.09
N VAL A 47 5.46 9.93 10.78
CA VAL A 47 6.15 9.13 9.77
C VAL A 47 7.02 10.03 8.89
N GLU A 48 8.01 9.43 8.25
CA GLU A 48 8.83 10.03 7.21
C GLU A 48 8.71 9.20 5.95
N TYR A 49 8.25 9.80 4.84
CA TYR A 49 8.07 9.09 3.58
C TYR A 49 9.41 8.80 2.90
N GLU A 50 9.54 7.64 2.27
CA GLU A 50 10.78 7.25 1.57
C GLU A 50 10.98 8.07 0.28
N ASN A 51 9.91 8.23 -0.51
CA ASN A 51 9.98 8.79 -1.86
C ASN A 51 9.38 10.20 -1.98
N LEU A 52 8.51 10.63 -1.06
CA LEU A 52 7.92 11.96 -1.07
C LEU A 52 8.84 13.00 -0.43
N ARG A 53 8.75 14.25 -0.89
CA ARG A 53 9.56 15.38 -0.41
C ARG A 53 8.66 16.49 0.12
N ALA A 54 9.20 17.28 1.03
CA ALA A 54 8.56 18.52 1.48
C ALA A 54 8.58 19.57 0.35
N ASP A 55 7.79 20.64 0.49
CA ASP A 55 7.67 21.71 -0.52
C ASP A 55 9.00 22.36 -0.95
N ASP A 56 10.01 22.32 -0.06
CA ASP A 56 11.35 22.82 -0.36
C ASP A 56 12.22 21.86 -1.18
N GLU A 57 11.73 20.65 -1.45
CA GLU A 57 12.37 19.53 -2.15
C GLU A 57 13.69 19.05 -1.50
N THR A 58 14.06 19.58 -0.33
CA THR A 58 15.36 19.29 0.30
C THR A 58 15.32 18.12 1.25
N LYS A 59 14.14 17.84 1.82
CA LYS A 59 13.96 16.85 2.88
C LYS A 59 12.81 15.91 2.56
N PRO A 60 12.86 14.67 3.06
CA PRO A 60 11.72 13.77 3.05
C PRO A 60 10.50 14.42 3.71
N LEU A 61 9.32 14.19 3.14
CA LEU A 61 8.05 14.63 3.73
C LEU A 61 7.81 13.92 5.05
N ARG A 62 7.31 14.64 6.06
CA ARG A 62 6.90 14.08 7.35
C ARG A 62 5.50 14.50 7.70
N GLU A 63 4.69 13.55 8.15
CA GLU A 63 3.27 13.78 8.48
C GLU A 63 2.86 13.00 9.72
N THR A 64 1.80 13.48 10.39
CA THR A 64 1.20 12.79 11.54
C THR A 64 -0.02 11.99 11.08
N ILE A 65 0.10 10.67 11.11
CA ILE A 65 -0.83 9.73 10.51
C ILE A 65 -1.64 9.02 11.60
N ASP A 66 -2.94 8.86 11.35
CA ASP A 66 -3.82 8.09 12.24
C ASP A 66 -3.60 6.58 12.06
N PHE A 67 -3.91 5.80 13.10
CA PHE A 67 -3.77 4.36 13.07
C PHE A 67 -4.59 3.70 11.95
N CYS A 68 -5.73 4.28 11.56
CA CYS A 68 -6.53 3.74 10.45
C CYS A 68 -5.85 3.83 9.08
N HIS A 69 -4.81 4.67 8.94
CA HIS A 69 -4.11 4.91 7.68
C HIS A 69 -2.70 4.32 7.64
N ILE A 70 -2.31 3.54 8.65
CA ILE A 70 -0.99 2.94 8.74
C ILE A 70 -1.09 1.41 8.74
N ARG A 71 -0.24 0.76 7.94
CA ARG A 71 -0.05 -0.70 7.99
C ARG A 71 1.44 -1.04 7.95
N PRO A 72 1.86 -2.22 8.44
CA PRO A 72 3.22 -2.70 8.22
C PRO A 72 3.54 -2.79 6.71
N THR A 73 4.80 -2.97 6.34
CA THR A 73 5.11 -3.38 4.97
C THR A 73 4.53 -4.78 4.72
N PRO A 74 3.82 -5.04 3.60
CA PRO A 74 3.28 -6.36 3.30
C PRO A 74 4.39 -7.41 3.22
N PRO A 75 4.10 -8.66 3.60
CA PRO A 75 5.04 -9.77 3.50
C PRO A 75 5.46 -9.91 2.04
N ASN A 76 6.68 -10.40 1.81
CA ASN A 76 7.27 -10.43 0.47
C ASN A 76 6.32 -11.12 -0.53
N THR A 77 5.67 -10.30 -1.35
CA THR A 77 4.53 -10.65 -2.21
C THR A 77 4.98 -11.18 -3.56
N ARG A 78 6.29 -11.39 -3.76
CA ARG A 78 6.83 -12.04 -4.96
C ARG A 78 6.19 -13.42 -5.07
N THR A 79 5.30 -13.55 -6.03
CA THR A 79 4.56 -14.78 -6.28
C THR A 79 5.52 -15.90 -6.67
N ALA A 80 5.25 -17.10 -6.18
CA ALA A 80 5.95 -18.31 -6.65
C ALA A 80 5.65 -18.65 -8.13
N GLY A 81 4.74 -17.91 -8.78
CA GLY A 81 4.33 -18.08 -10.18
C GLY A 81 3.81 -16.77 -10.80
N PRO A 82 3.41 -16.79 -12.07
CA PRO A 82 2.93 -15.58 -12.76
C PRO A 82 1.60 -15.09 -12.17
N ILE A 83 1.42 -13.77 -12.18
CA ILE A 83 0.15 -13.12 -11.84
C ILE A 83 -0.85 -13.40 -12.96
N LYS A 84 -2.12 -13.64 -12.61
CA LYS A 84 -3.18 -14.04 -13.54
C LYS A 84 -4.10 -12.88 -13.87
N LEU A 85 -4.81 -13.04 -14.98
CA LEU A 85 -5.92 -12.18 -15.35
C LEU A 85 -6.95 -12.09 -14.20
N LEU A 86 -7.47 -10.89 -13.95
CA LEU A 86 -8.43 -10.57 -12.88
C LEU A 86 -7.91 -10.73 -11.45
N GLU A 87 -6.61 -10.98 -11.24
CA GLU A 87 -6.03 -10.83 -9.91
C GLU A 87 -5.89 -9.34 -9.55
N GLU A 88 -6.17 -9.04 -8.28
CA GLU A 88 -5.95 -7.73 -7.72
C GLU A 88 -4.48 -7.58 -7.34
N VAL A 89 -3.91 -6.43 -7.69
CA VAL A 89 -2.51 -6.11 -7.55
C VAL A 89 -2.35 -4.71 -7.00
N ASP A 90 -1.24 -4.47 -6.32
CA ASP A 90 -0.73 -3.11 -6.18
C ASP A 90 0.27 -2.85 -7.29
N ALA A 91 0.10 -1.74 -8.02
CA ALA A 91 1.03 -1.28 -9.04
C ALA A 91 1.80 -0.05 -8.54
N PHE A 92 3.12 -0.06 -8.68
CA PHE A 92 3.99 1.02 -8.25
C PHE A 92 4.00 2.13 -9.30
N TYR A 93 3.45 3.29 -8.95
CA TYR A 93 3.31 4.45 -9.82
C TYR A 93 3.31 5.74 -8.98
N ASN A 94 3.95 6.82 -9.45
CA ASN A 94 4.07 8.09 -8.73
C ASN A 94 4.40 7.90 -7.24
N ASP A 95 5.47 7.15 -6.96
CA ASP A 95 6.03 6.93 -5.62
C ASP A 95 5.14 6.16 -4.63
N GLY A 96 3.99 5.66 -5.06
CA GLY A 96 3.04 4.89 -4.28
C GLY A 96 2.65 3.56 -4.93
N TRP A 97 2.06 2.69 -4.11
CA TRP A 97 1.44 1.43 -4.50
C TRP A 97 -0.07 1.62 -4.66
N TRP A 98 -0.57 1.47 -5.88
CA TRP A 98 -1.97 1.73 -6.22
C TRP A 98 -2.73 0.43 -6.48
N VAL A 99 -3.85 0.26 -5.80
CA VAL A 99 -4.71 -0.93 -5.97
C VAL A 99 -5.36 -0.92 -7.36
N GLY A 100 -5.16 -2.01 -8.10
CA GLY A 100 -5.73 -2.22 -9.43
C GLY A 100 -5.98 -3.69 -9.72
N VAL A 101 -6.55 -3.99 -10.89
CA VAL A 101 -6.87 -5.35 -11.32
C VAL A 101 -6.19 -5.64 -12.65
N VAL A 102 -5.58 -6.81 -12.78
CA VAL A 102 -4.93 -7.23 -14.03
C VAL A 102 -5.99 -7.40 -15.13
N SER A 103 -5.98 -6.51 -16.12
CA SER A 103 -6.90 -6.52 -17.25
C SER A 103 -6.36 -7.32 -18.44
N LYS A 104 -5.03 -7.44 -18.57
CA LYS A 104 -4.36 -8.25 -19.62
C LYS A 104 -3.01 -8.78 -19.11
N VAL A 105 -2.68 -10.02 -19.49
CA VAL A 105 -1.34 -10.60 -19.31
C VAL A 105 -0.62 -10.54 -20.65
N LEU A 106 0.52 -9.84 -20.70
CA LEU A 106 1.30 -9.62 -21.92
C LEU A 106 2.54 -10.53 -21.95
N SER A 107 3.25 -10.52 -23.08
CA SER A 107 4.54 -11.20 -23.21
C SER A 107 5.64 -10.47 -22.41
N CYS A 108 6.73 -11.19 -22.13
CA CYS A 108 7.91 -10.68 -21.43
C CYS A 108 7.64 -10.18 -20.00
N SER A 109 6.74 -10.85 -19.26
CA SER A 109 6.43 -10.54 -17.85
C SER A 109 5.90 -9.11 -17.63
N ARG A 110 5.03 -8.67 -18.55
CA ARG A 110 4.34 -7.38 -18.48
C ARG A 110 2.84 -7.58 -18.35
N TYR A 111 2.17 -6.61 -17.74
CA TYR A 111 0.76 -6.71 -17.36
C TYR A 111 0.07 -5.37 -17.61
N MET A 112 -1.15 -5.40 -18.14
CA MET A 112 -2.03 -4.23 -18.08
C MET A 112 -2.82 -4.30 -16.77
N VAL A 113 -2.78 -3.20 -16.01
CA VAL A 113 -3.52 -3.04 -14.76
C VAL A 113 -4.58 -1.98 -14.98
N TYR A 114 -5.83 -2.32 -14.70
CA TYR A 114 -6.96 -1.42 -14.71
C TYR A 114 -7.21 -0.86 -13.31
N PHE A 115 -7.33 0.46 -13.23
CA PHE A 115 -7.58 1.19 -12.00
C PHE A 115 -9.02 1.72 -11.99
N ARG A 116 -9.83 1.21 -11.06
CA ARG A 116 -11.25 1.56 -10.95
C ARG A 116 -11.52 3.05 -10.70
N PRO A 117 -10.74 3.78 -9.85
CA PRO A 117 -11.03 5.18 -9.56
C PRO A 117 -11.00 6.08 -10.80
N TRP A 118 -9.99 5.91 -11.67
CA TRP A 118 -9.79 6.72 -12.88
C TRP A 118 -10.39 6.09 -14.14
N LYS A 119 -10.77 4.82 -14.09
CA LYS A 119 -11.23 4.02 -15.24
C LYS A 119 -10.20 3.90 -16.36
N GLU A 120 -8.93 3.87 -16.00
CA GLU A 120 -7.80 3.78 -16.94
C GLU A 120 -7.06 2.45 -16.79
N GLU A 121 -6.35 2.05 -17.86
CA GLU A 121 -5.41 0.93 -17.82
C GLU A 121 -3.99 1.37 -18.18
N MET A 122 -3.01 0.81 -17.49
CA MET A 122 -1.58 1.12 -17.70
C MET A 122 -0.74 -0.14 -17.71
N GLU A 123 0.38 -0.11 -18.43
CA GLU A 123 1.32 -1.23 -18.54
C GLU A 123 2.37 -1.18 -17.43
N PHE A 124 2.60 -2.32 -16.77
CA PHE A 124 3.62 -2.47 -15.74
C PHE A 124 4.47 -3.72 -15.95
N GLY A 125 5.75 -3.64 -15.59
CA GLY A 125 6.64 -4.80 -15.49
C GLY A 125 6.42 -5.57 -14.19
N VAL A 126 6.91 -6.81 -14.15
CA VAL A 126 6.79 -7.70 -12.97
C VAL A 126 7.38 -7.12 -11.67
N GLU A 127 8.41 -6.28 -11.76
CA GLU A 127 9.03 -5.64 -10.58
C GLU A 127 8.24 -4.42 -10.07
N GLN A 128 7.29 -3.91 -10.86
CA GLN A 128 6.43 -2.77 -10.53
C GLN A 128 5.05 -3.21 -10.06
N ILE A 129 4.80 -4.51 -9.94
CA ILE A 129 3.52 -5.03 -9.47
C ILE A 129 3.74 -6.04 -8.36
N ARG A 130 2.77 -6.12 -7.47
CA ARG A 130 2.69 -7.17 -6.45
C ARG A 130 1.25 -7.58 -6.24
N LEU A 131 1.04 -8.80 -5.75
CA LEU A 131 -0.31 -9.20 -5.34
C LEU A 131 -0.81 -8.31 -4.21
N HIS A 132 -2.05 -7.84 -4.36
CA HIS A 132 -2.71 -7.05 -3.34
C HIS A 132 -2.92 -7.90 -2.07
N HIS A 133 -2.59 -7.31 -0.93
CA HIS A 133 -2.92 -7.85 0.37
C HIS A 133 -3.55 -6.74 1.20
N GLU A 134 -4.59 -7.12 1.93
CA GLU A 134 -5.30 -6.24 2.83
C GLU A 134 -4.81 -6.47 4.25
N TRP A 135 -4.64 -5.38 5.00
CA TRP A 135 -4.26 -5.43 6.41
C TRP A 135 -5.51 -5.23 7.25
N VAL A 136 -5.96 -6.30 7.91
CA VAL A 136 -7.22 -6.32 8.67
C VAL A 136 -6.96 -6.97 10.03
N ASP A 137 -7.32 -6.31 11.12
CA ASP A 137 -7.23 -6.82 12.50
C ASP A 137 -5.85 -7.44 12.83
N GLY A 138 -4.77 -6.78 12.45
CA GLY A 138 -3.41 -7.23 12.79
C GLY A 138 -2.87 -8.37 11.92
N ARG A 139 -3.51 -8.70 10.79
CA ARG A 139 -3.07 -9.76 9.88
C ARG A 139 -3.16 -9.36 8.41
N TRP A 140 -2.29 -9.95 7.60
CA TRP A 140 -2.33 -9.86 6.15
C TRP A 140 -3.29 -10.89 5.56
N LEU A 141 -4.25 -10.42 4.79
CA LEU A 141 -5.18 -11.24 4.03
C LEU A 141 -4.90 -11.07 2.54
N ARG A 142 -4.82 -12.19 1.82
CA ARG A 142 -4.71 -12.16 0.37
C ARG A 142 -6.11 -11.99 -0.21
N THR A 143 -6.32 -10.94 -1.00
CA THR A 143 -7.57 -10.83 -1.76
C THR A 143 -7.55 -11.85 -2.89
N SER A 144 -8.66 -12.59 -3.06
CA SER A 144 -8.81 -13.54 -4.17
C SER A 144 -9.50 -12.83 -5.33
N SER A 145 -9.37 -13.41 -6.54
CA SER A 145 -9.92 -12.89 -7.78
C SER A 145 -11.32 -12.29 -7.62
N VAL A 146 -11.47 -11.03 -8.01
CA VAL A 146 -12.76 -10.35 -7.97
C VAL A 146 -13.66 -10.96 -9.05
N CYS A 147 -14.78 -11.57 -8.66
CA CYS A 147 -15.87 -11.83 -9.60
C CYS A 147 -16.47 -10.48 -10.00
N ILE A 148 -16.26 -10.07 -11.25
CA ILE A 148 -17.06 -9.00 -11.86
C ILE A 148 -18.43 -9.62 -12.13
N ILE A 149 -19.40 -9.35 -11.26
CA ILE A 149 -20.84 -9.57 -11.50
C ILE A 149 -21.44 -8.38 -12.23
#